data_AF-K4RFT3-F1
#
_entry.id   AF-K4RFT3-F1
#
_cell.length_a   1.000
_cell.length_b   1.000
_cell.length_c   1.000
_cell.angle_alpha   90.00
_cell.angle_beta   90.00
_cell.angle_gamma   90.00
#
_symmetry.space_group_name_H-M   'P 1'
#
loop_
_entity.id
_entity.type
_entity.pdbx_description
1 polymer ?
#
loop_
_entity_poly.entity_id
_entity_poly.type
_entity_poly.pdbx_seq_one_letter_code
_entity_poly.pdbx_strand_id
1 'polypeptide(L)'
;MLIRDRLDVLFEDEEFADLYPDDGRPGLSPGQLALVSVLQFAENLSDRAAADAVRTRIDWKYAIGLELEDPGFDHSVLCEFRARLAEQDGAADQLLELMLDRLVEAGLLKAGGRQRTDATHVLAAVRTLSRLELVAETLRAALEELAEAAPAWLAPLIEPEWAKRYGRRVEIGKLPGGKAAVTARAEEFGRDGQKILTAAWAACAPPGLRLLPQVEILRQVWVHHYFWDVEGLLRWRDGHALPPASLRFDSPYDTDAHYCVKRDTAWSGYRTHFTETCDEERPGLVVHVATTISTVQDIELTDTIHDELAGRQLLPAEHVVDAGYISPARIERAQRVHGITLLGPVVADHSAQAKAGSGFAKAAFTIDWDNEQAICPRGATSVSWTKLNIKDHTYLQARFAEADCRTCPDRAHCTSSATGPRSIAVLPRPLHEIQMSNRLDQRTEQWQRRYAIRAGIEATLSQNVRAHGLRRSRYRGLAKTHVQHVLTAMACNVTRVSDWISSTTRTRRRTTHFHALCAAAA
;
A
#
# COMPACT_ATOMS: atom_id res chain seq x y z
N MET A 1 17.95 0.99 -28.09
CA MET A 1 19.37 1.22 -28.41
C MET A 1 20.11 1.81 -27.23
N LEU A 2 19.80 3.05 -26.82
CA LEU A 2 20.50 3.77 -25.74
C LEU A 2 20.73 2.99 -24.43
N ILE A 3 19.76 2.17 -24.02
CA ILE A 3 19.85 1.38 -22.78
C ILE A 3 20.86 0.23 -22.94
N ARG A 4 20.73 -0.58 -24.00
CA ARG A 4 21.71 -1.63 -24.33
C ARG A 4 23.12 -1.06 -24.49
N ASP A 5 23.25 0.09 -25.17
CA ASP A 5 24.57 0.68 -25.40
C ASP A 5 25.25 1.21 -24.13
N ARG A 6 24.48 1.48 -23.06
CA ARG A 6 24.99 2.05 -21.80
C ARG A 6 25.00 1.11 -20.62
N LEU A 7 24.08 0.15 -20.58
CA LEU A 7 23.90 -0.80 -19.49
C LEU A 7 24.21 -2.24 -19.92
N ASP A 8 24.60 -2.44 -21.19
CA ASP A 8 24.83 -3.75 -21.81
C ASP A 8 23.65 -4.72 -21.60
N VAL A 9 23.93 -5.93 -21.09
CA VAL A 9 22.93 -6.91 -20.69
C VAL A 9 22.45 -6.59 -19.27
N LEU A 10 21.17 -6.24 -19.15
CA LEU A 10 20.55 -5.91 -17.86
C LEU A 10 20.29 -7.14 -16.98
N PHE A 11 20.00 -8.28 -17.60
CA PHE A 11 19.57 -9.50 -16.94
C PHE A 11 20.23 -10.69 -17.63
N GLU A 12 21.01 -11.45 -16.87
CA GLU A 12 21.66 -12.68 -17.31
C GLU A 12 20.80 -13.90 -16.92
N ASP A 13 20.91 -15.00 -17.66
CA ASP A 13 20.04 -16.16 -17.44
C ASP A 13 20.34 -16.87 -16.11
N GLU A 14 21.61 -16.87 -15.69
CA GLU A 14 22.09 -17.47 -14.46
C GLU A 14 21.46 -16.83 -13.22
N GLU A 15 21.04 -15.56 -13.30
CA GLU A 15 20.40 -14.83 -12.20
C GLU A 15 18.99 -15.36 -11.88
N PHE A 16 18.40 -16.12 -12.80
CA PHE A 16 17.06 -16.68 -12.70
C PHE A 16 17.04 -18.21 -12.68
N ALA A 17 18.21 -18.87 -12.62
CA ALA A 17 18.30 -20.32 -12.69
C ALA A 17 17.39 -21.01 -11.66
N ASP A 18 17.33 -20.47 -10.44
CA ASP A 18 16.53 -21.00 -9.32
C ASP A 18 15.00 -20.98 -9.57
N LEU A 19 14.52 -20.18 -10.53
CA LEU A 19 13.10 -20.14 -10.91
C LEU A 19 12.69 -21.30 -11.83
N TYR A 20 13.65 -22.06 -12.33
CA TYR A 20 13.44 -23.11 -13.31
C TYR A 20 13.93 -24.46 -12.77
N PRO A 21 13.25 -25.56 -13.13
CA PRO A 21 13.72 -26.89 -12.78
C PRO A 21 15.02 -27.22 -13.53
N ASP A 22 15.90 -28.00 -12.89
CA ASP A 22 17.15 -28.49 -13.48
C ASP A 22 16.93 -29.48 -14.63
N ASP A 23 15.73 -30.07 -14.73
CA ASP A 23 15.35 -31.05 -15.73
C ASP A 23 14.29 -30.52 -16.72
N GLY A 24 14.39 -30.95 -17.98
CA GLY A 24 13.39 -30.65 -19.01
C GLY A 24 13.97 -30.14 -20.33
N ARG A 25 13.10 -29.58 -21.16
CA ARG A 25 13.51 -28.93 -22.42
C ARG A 25 14.18 -27.60 -22.10
N PRO A 26 15.24 -27.20 -22.84
CA PRO A 26 15.82 -25.88 -22.70
C PRO A 26 14.74 -24.80 -22.81
N GLY A 27 14.65 -23.96 -21.77
CA GLY A 27 13.73 -22.84 -21.74
C GLY A 27 14.18 -21.72 -22.67
N LEU A 28 13.27 -20.75 -22.88
CA LEU A 28 13.67 -19.44 -23.39
C LEU A 28 14.47 -18.70 -22.32
N SER A 29 15.39 -17.83 -22.74
CA SER A 29 16.23 -17.03 -21.85
C SER A 29 15.38 -16.24 -20.83
N PRO A 30 15.45 -16.55 -19.52
CA PRO A 30 14.73 -15.78 -18.50
C PRO A 30 15.21 -14.33 -18.41
N GLY A 31 16.48 -14.04 -18.68
CA GLY A 31 16.99 -12.67 -18.73
C GLY A 31 16.34 -11.86 -19.86
N GLN A 32 16.13 -12.47 -21.02
CA GLN A 32 15.36 -11.85 -22.11
C GLN A 32 13.89 -11.65 -21.72
N LEU A 33 13.24 -12.65 -21.09
CA LEU A 33 11.85 -12.52 -20.64
C LEU A 33 11.67 -11.43 -19.58
N ALA A 34 12.65 -11.24 -18.69
CA ALA A 34 12.71 -10.15 -17.74
C ALA A 34 12.73 -8.79 -18.45
N LEU A 35 13.63 -8.60 -19.42
CA LEU A 35 13.73 -7.35 -20.16
C LEU A 35 12.48 -7.07 -21.01
N VAL A 36 11.93 -8.08 -21.69
CA VAL A 36 10.65 -7.95 -22.42
C VAL A 36 9.54 -7.54 -21.47
N SER A 37 9.46 -8.11 -20.27
CA SER A 37 8.46 -7.73 -19.27
C SER A 37 8.61 -6.27 -18.85
N VAL A 38 9.83 -5.77 -18.66
CA VAL A 38 10.06 -4.34 -18.37
C VAL A 38 9.61 -3.46 -19.53
N LEU A 39 9.98 -3.78 -20.77
CA LEU A 39 9.60 -3.02 -21.96
C LEU A 39 8.08 -3.05 -22.21
N GLN A 40 7.43 -4.18 -21.93
CA GLN A 40 5.98 -4.32 -21.98
C GLN A 40 5.30 -3.30 -21.05
N PHE A 41 5.80 -3.11 -19.83
CA PHE A 41 5.25 -2.14 -18.90
C PHE A 41 5.66 -0.70 -19.26
N ALA A 42 6.87 -0.50 -19.81
CA ALA A 42 7.32 0.80 -20.30
C ALA A 42 6.40 1.36 -21.39
N GLU A 43 5.97 0.51 -22.32
CA GLU A 43 5.07 0.86 -23.41
C GLU A 43 3.58 0.53 -23.13
N ASN A 44 3.26 0.03 -21.94
CA ASN A 44 1.92 -0.38 -21.52
C ASN A 44 1.21 -1.34 -22.52
N LEU A 45 1.95 -2.33 -23.01
CA LEU A 45 1.48 -3.33 -23.98
C LEU A 45 0.77 -4.51 -23.32
N SER A 46 -0.14 -5.14 -24.07
CA SER A 46 -0.66 -6.48 -23.75
C SER A 46 0.42 -7.55 -24.02
N ASP A 47 0.26 -8.76 -23.46
CA ASP A 47 1.24 -9.84 -23.71
C ASP A 47 1.36 -10.19 -25.20
N ARG A 48 0.24 -10.16 -25.93
CA ARG A 48 0.23 -10.39 -27.38
C ARG A 48 0.99 -9.30 -28.13
N ALA A 49 0.72 -8.04 -27.79
CA ALA A 49 1.41 -6.92 -28.41
C ALA A 49 2.91 -6.89 -28.07
N ALA A 50 3.31 -7.30 -26.86
CA ALA A 50 4.71 -7.44 -26.48
C ALA A 50 5.40 -8.58 -27.25
N ALA A 51 4.77 -9.75 -27.37
CA ALA A 51 5.28 -10.84 -28.19
C ALA A 51 5.40 -10.43 -29.67
N ASP A 52 4.41 -9.72 -30.21
CA ASP A 52 4.48 -9.19 -31.58
C ASP A 52 5.53 -8.09 -31.74
N ALA A 53 5.77 -7.27 -30.72
CA ALA A 53 6.87 -6.30 -30.72
C ALA A 53 8.23 -7.00 -30.79
N VAL A 54 8.44 -8.07 -30.04
CA VAL A 54 9.66 -8.91 -30.14
C VAL A 54 9.84 -9.44 -31.57
N ARG A 55 8.76 -9.88 -32.23
CA ARG A 55 8.82 -10.41 -33.61
C ARG A 55 9.14 -9.34 -34.65
N THR A 56 8.51 -8.17 -34.53
CA THR A 56 8.41 -7.22 -35.65
C THR A 56 9.30 -6.00 -35.51
N ARG A 57 9.76 -5.67 -34.30
CA ARG A 57 10.43 -4.41 -34.02
C ARG A 57 11.93 -4.57 -33.78
N ILE A 58 12.70 -3.85 -34.59
CA ILE A 58 14.17 -3.86 -34.55
C ILE A 58 14.69 -3.27 -33.24
N ASP A 59 14.04 -2.23 -32.70
CA ASP A 59 14.47 -1.59 -31.46
C ASP A 59 14.34 -2.52 -30.24
N TRP A 60 13.29 -3.35 -30.22
CA TRP A 60 13.11 -4.40 -29.22
C TRP A 60 14.16 -5.48 -29.38
N LYS A 61 14.29 -6.09 -30.57
CA LYS A 61 15.29 -7.13 -30.87
C LYS A 61 16.71 -6.69 -30.50
N TYR A 62 17.09 -5.46 -30.83
CA TYR A 62 18.37 -4.88 -30.44
C TYR A 62 18.54 -4.76 -28.93
N ALA A 63 17.49 -4.32 -28.21
CA ALA A 63 17.55 -4.15 -26.75
C ALA A 63 17.75 -5.50 -26.02
N ILE A 64 17.11 -6.56 -26.51
CA ILE A 64 17.20 -7.91 -25.93
C ILE A 64 18.36 -8.75 -26.50
N GLY A 65 19.03 -8.28 -27.56
CA GLY A 65 20.17 -8.96 -28.17
C GLY A 65 19.78 -10.14 -29.07
N LEU A 66 18.59 -10.10 -29.68
CA LEU A 66 18.11 -11.14 -30.60
C LEU A 66 18.52 -10.86 -32.05
N GLU A 67 18.63 -11.94 -32.83
CA GLU A 67 18.80 -11.85 -34.28
C GLU A 67 17.57 -11.22 -34.96
N LEU A 68 17.81 -10.52 -36.08
CA LEU A 68 16.73 -9.88 -36.85
C LEU A 68 15.71 -10.88 -37.38
N GLU A 69 16.11 -12.12 -37.64
CA GLU A 69 15.26 -13.20 -38.13
C GLU A 69 14.60 -14.03 -37.01
N ASP A 70 14.94 -13.76 -35.75
CA ASP A 70 14.40 -14.50 -34.60
C ASP A 70 12.84 -14.52 -34.61
N PRO A 71 12.20 -15.70 -34.49
CA PRO A 71 10.74 -15.82 -34.62
C PRO A 71 9.96 -15.33 -33.39
N GLY A 72 10.64 -14.94 -32.31
CA GLY A 72 10.06 -14.61 -31.02
C GLY A 72 9.43 -15.83 -30.33
N PHE A 73 8.51 -15.57 -29.41
CA PHE A 73 7.86 -16.60 -28.59
C PHE A 73 6.35 -16.37 -28.42
N ASP A 74 5.59 -17.41 -28.08
CA ASP A 74 4.17 -17.24 -27.78
C ASP A 74 3.95 -16.40 -26.51
N HIS A 75 2.96 -15.51 -26.55
CA HIS A 75 2.64 -14.59 -25.46
C HIS A 75 2.38 -15.25 -24.09
N SER A 76 1.94 -16.52 -24.07
CA SER A 76 1.73 -17.28 -22.83
C SER A 76 2.99 -17.43 -21.98
N VAL A 77 4.18 -17.44 -22.60
CA VAL A 77 5.46 -17.54 -21.90
C VAL A 77 5.66 -16.39 -20.91
N LEU A 78 5.19 -15.17 -21.24
CA LEU A 78 5.29 -14.03 -20.33
C LEU A 78 4.38 -14.18 -19.10
N CYS A 79 3.22 -14.82 -19.27
CA CYS A 79 2.34 -15.13 -18.16
C CYS A 79 2.98 -16.14 -17.21
N GLU A 80 3.60 -17.20 -17.75
CA GLU A 80 4.28 -18.21 -16.95
C GLU A 80 5.50 -17.65 -16.23
N PHE A 81 6.32 -16.84 -16.91
CA PHE A 81 7.48 -16.18 -16.30
C PHE A 81 7.07 -15.32 -15.09
N ARG A 82 6.04 -14.48 -15.24
CA ARG A 82 5.55 -13.65 -14.13
C ARG A 82 4.83 -14.45 -13.04
N ALA A 83 4.30 -15.63 -13.36
CA ALA A 83 3.78 -16.53 -12.35
C ALA A 83 4.90 -17.08 -11.46
N ARG A 84 6.02 -17.52 -12.05
CA ARG A 84 7.22 -17.95 -11.31
C ARG A 84 7.76 -16.85 -10.39
N LEU A 85 7.85 -15.62 -10.89
CA LEU A 85 8.24 -14.44 -10.09
C LEU A 85 7.30 -14.16 -8.91
N ALA A 86 6.03 -14.54 -9.01
CA ALA A 86 5.04 -14.33 -7.94
C ALA A 86 4.99 -15.50 -6.94
N GLU A 87 5.48 -16.68 -7.32
CA GLU A 87 5.49 -17.88 -6.48
C GLU A 87 6.71 -17.94 -5.58
N GLN A 88 7.87 -17.50 -6.07
CA GLN A 88 9.10 -17.42 -5.29
C GLN A 88 9.17 -16.09 -4.53
N ASP A 89 9.34 -16.19 -3.21
CA ASP A 89 9.45 -15.03 -2.33
C ASP A 89 10.69 -14.19 -2.67
N GLY A 90 10.52 -12.89 -2.84
CA GLY A 90 11.61 -11.95 -3.18
C GLY A 90 12.09 -11.97 -4.64
N ALA A 91 11.61 -12.86 -5.51
CA ALA A 91 12.08 -12.92 -6.91
C ALA A 91 11.74 -11.66 -7.73
N ALA A 92 10.60 -11.03 -7.43
CA ALA A 92 10.23 -9.74 -8.01
C ALA A 92 11.19 -8.63 -7.55
N ASP A 93 11.53 -8.59 -6.27
CA ASP A 93 12.47 -7.61 -5.72
C ASP A 93 13.87 -7.77 -6.30
N GLN A 94 14.32 -9.02 -6.47
CA GLN A 94 15.59 -9.35 -7.10
C GLN A 94 15.71 -8.74 -8.51
N LEU A 95 14.63 -8.74 -9.32
CA LEU A 95 14.64 -8.06 -10.62
C LEU A 95 14.97 -6.57 -10.53
N LEU A 96 14.37 -5.88 -9.55
CA LEU A 96 14.67 -4.47 -9.33
C LEU A 96 16.10 -4.30 -8.83
N GLU A 97 16.54 -5.13 -7.89
CA GLU A 97 17.91 -5.10 -7.34
C GLU A 97 18.97 -5.23 -8.43
N LEU A 98 18.84 -6.24 -9.31
CA LEU A 98 19.76 -6.44 -10.43
C LEU A 98 19.83 -5.22 -11.35
N MET A 99 18.68 -4.61 -11.66
CA MET A 99 18.65 -3.36 -12.43
C MET A 99 19.36 -2.22 -11.69
N LEU A 100 19.13 -2.07 -10.38
CA LEU A 100 19.75 -1.02 -9.59
C LEU A 100 21.27 -1.20 -9.51
N ASP A 101 21.76 -2.43 -9.38
CA ASP A 101 23.19 -2.75 -9.39
C ASP A 101 23.85 -2.31 -10.70
N ARG A 102 23.25 -2.66 -11.85
CA ARG A 102 23.75 -2.17 -13.16
C ARG A 102 23.74 -0.65 -13.27
N LEU A 103 22.75 0.02 -12.65
CA LEU A 103 22.68 1.49 -12.63
C LEU A 103 23.73 2.11 -11.70
N VAL A 104 24.14 1.42 -10.63
CA VAL A 104 25.27 1.82 -9.78
C VAL A 104 26.58 1.68 -10.55
N GLU A 105 26.81 0.54 -11.21
CA GLU A 105 28.00 0.29 -12.04
C GLU A 105 28.14 1.31 -13.18
N ALA A 106 27.02 1.68 -13.81
CA ALA A 106 26.97 2.72 -14.83
C ALA A 106 27.13 4.15 -14.29
N GLY A 107 27.26 4.34 -12.97
CA GLY A 107 27.41 5.64 -12.31
C GLY A 107 26.14 6.50 -12.28
N LEU A 108 24.99 5.93 -12.63
CA LEU A 108 23.68 6.62 -12.67
C LEU A 108 22.99 6.63 -11.31
N LEU A 109 23.35 5.69 -10.42
CA LEU A 109 22.84 5.55 -9.06
C LEU A 109 24.01 5.52 -8.05
N LYS A 110 23.77 6.00 -6.83
CA LYS A 110 24.70 5.89 -5.70
C LYS A 110 23.92 5.82 -4.40
N ALA A 111 24.58 5.26 -3.39
CA ALA A 111 24.18 5.43 -2.00
C ALA A 111 24.50 6.85 -1.51
N GLY A 112 23.81 7.27 -0.45
CA GLY A 112 23.93 8.62 0.09
C GLY A 112 23.32 9.68 -0.82
N GLY A 113 22.74 10.71 -0.22
CA GLY A 113 21.93 11.70 -0.92
C GLY A 113 20.50 11.73 -0.40
N ARG A 114 19.59 12.23 -1.23
CA ARG A 114 18.19 12.41 -0.86
C ARG A 114 17.28 11.41 -1.56
N GLN A 115 16.38 10.82 -0.79
CA GLN A 115 15.29 10.00 -1.30
C GLN A 115 13.96 10.52 -0.77
N ARG A 116 12.87 10.19 -1.47
CA ARG A 116 11.51 10.52 -1.04
C ARG A 116 10.54 9.39 -1.29
N THR A 117 9.58 9.22 -0.37
CA THR A 117 8.56 8.17 -0.46
C THR A 117 7.15 8.74 -0.42
N ASP A 118 6.28 8.16 -1.24
CA ASP A 118 4.84 8.33 -1.17
C ASP A 118 4.11 7.08 -1.65
N ALA A 119 2.83 6.97 -1.31
CA ALA A 119 1.98 5.87 -1.72
C ALA A 119 0.82 6.32 -2.61
N THR A 120 0.41 5.43 -3.51
CA THR A 120 -0.85 5.57 -4.27
C THR A 120 -1.70 4.32 -4.16
N HIS A 121 -3.00 4.46 -4.45
CA HIS A 121 -3.94 3.35 -4.46
C HIS A 121 -3.95 2.65 -5.83
N VAL A 122 -4.15 1.34 -5.82
CA VAL A 122 -4.25 0.51 -7.02
C VAL A 122 -5.55 -0.30 -6.96
N LEU A 123 -6.38 -0.15 -7.98
CA LEU A 123 -7.67 -0.82 -8.07
C LEU A 123 -7.47 -2.31 -8.37
N ALA A 124 -8.15 -3.20 -7.66
CA ALA A 124 -8.04 -4.64 -7.92
C ALA A 124 -8.59 -5.05 -9.31
N ALA A 125 -8.13 -6.21 -9.80
CA ALA A 125 -8.59 -6.81 -11.06
C ALA A 125 -9.93 -7.55 -10.90
N VAL A 126 -10.86 -6.94 -10.16
CA VAL A 126 -12.19 -7.49 -9.87
C VAL A 126 -13.28 -6.47 -10.16
N ARG A 127 -14.52 -6.94 -10.22
CA ARG A 127 -15.70 -6.07 -10.27
C ARG A 127 -15.96 -5.55 -8.86
N THR A 128 -16.27 -4.27 -8.75
CA THR A 128 -16.80 -3.69 -7.51
C THR A 128 -18.18 -4.27 -7.21
N LEU A 129 -18.31 -4.96 -6.08
CA LEU A 129 -19.57 -5.54 -5.61
C LEU A 129 -20.13 -4.67 -4.49
N SER A 130 -21.45 -4.48 -4.48
CA SER A 130 -22.14 -4.00 -3.27
C SER A 130 -22.08 -5.06 -2.17
N ARG A 131 -22.33 -4.66 -0.92
CA ARG A 131 -22.35 -5.60 0.22
C ARG A 131 -23.30 -6.78 0.02
N LEU A 132 -24.42 -6.55 -0.67
CA LEU A 132 -25.42 -7.57 -0.97
C LEU A 132 -24.96 -8.49 -2.11
N GLU A 133 -24.39 -7.92 -3.18
CA GLU A 133 -23.82 -8.71 -4.29
C GLU A 133 -22.62 -9.54 -3.83
N LEU A 134 -21.78 -9.03 -2.92
CA LEU A 134 -20.64 -9.77 -2.37
C LEU A 134 -21.08 -11.11 -1.79
N VAL A 135 -22.08 -11.11 -0.93
CA VAL A 135 -22.54 -12.34 -0.28
C VAL A 135 -23.17 -13.31 -1.27
N ALA A 136 -24.00 -12.80 -2.17
CA ALA A 136 -24.67 -13.62 -3.17
C ALA A 136 -23.68 -14.21 -4.19
N GLU A 137 -22.72 -13.42 -4.65
CA GLU A 137 -21.67 -13.87 -5.57
C GLU A 137 -20.70 -14.84 -4.88
N THR A 138 -20.44 -14.67 -3.58
CA THR A 138 -19.65 -15.63 -2.79
C THR A 138 -20.36 -16.98 -2.70
N LEU A 139 -21.66 -16.98 -2.41
CA LEU A 139 -22.46 -18.21 -2.42
C LEU A 139 -22.45 -18.87 -3.79
N ARG A 140 -22.65 -18.09 -4.86
CA ARG A 140 -22.53 -18.61 -6.21
C ARG A 140 -21.16 -19.24 -6.47
N ALA A 141 -20.07 -18.55 -6.14
CA ALA A 141 -18.72 -19.05 -6.37
C ALA A 141 -18.46 -20.38 -5.65
N ALA A 142 -18.94 -20.51 -4.40
CA ALA A 142 -18.89 -21.77 -3.66
C ALA A 142 -19.76 -22.87 -4.30
N LEU A 143 -20.95 -22.53 -4.80
CA LEU A 143 -21.82 -23.50 -5.48
C LEU A 143 -21.21 -24.03 -6.77
N GLU A 144 -20.54 -23.19 -7.56
CA GLU A 144 -19.83 -23.61 -8.78
C GLU A 144 -18.69 -24.60 -8.44
N GLU A 145 -17.84 -24.27 -7.47
CA GLU A 145 -16.73 -25.14 -7.06
C GLU A 145 -17.24 -26.47 -6.46
N LEU A 146 -18.32 -26.42 -5.67
CA LEU A 146 -18.98 -27.61 -5.13
C LEU A 146 -19.63 -28.47 -6.22
N ALA A 147 -20.19 -27.85 -7.27
CA ALA A 147 -20.80 -28.56 -8.39
C ALA A 147 -19.74 -29.29 -9.22
N GLU A 148 -18.55 -28.71 -9.37
CA GLU A 148 -17.40 -29.36 -10.02
C GLU A 148 -16.83 -30.49 -9.16
N ALA A 149 -16.61 -30.25 -7.86
CA ALA A 149 -15.95 -31.20 -6.97
C ALA A 149 -16.86 -32.37 -6.52
N ALA A 150 -18.14 -32.13 -6.25
CA ALA A 150 -19.06 -33.14 -5.72
C ALA A 150 -20.54 -32.91 -6.14
N PRO A 151 -20.87 -33.05 -7.43
CA PRO A 151 -22.21 -32.77 -7.95
C PRO A 151 -23.31 -33.63 -7.30
N ALA A 152 -23.04 -34.92 -7.07
CA ALA A 152 -24.01 -35.83 -6.45
C ALA A 152 -24.33 -35.49 -5.00
N TRP A 153 -23.37 -34.91 -4.27
CA TRP A 153 -23.57 -34.43 -2.90
C TRP A 153 -24.34 -33.11 -2.87
N LEU A 154 -24.08 -32.21 -3.82
CA LEU A 154 -24.72 -30.90 -3.90
C LEU A 154 -26.18 -30.99 -4.38
N ALA A 155 -26.47 -31.86 -5.34
CA ALA A 155 -27.80 -32.00 -5.97
C ALA A 155 -28.99 -32.04 -4.99
N PRO A 156 -29.00 -32.85 -3.91
CA PRO A 156 -30.12 -32.89 -2.96
C PRO A 156 -30.28 -31.61 -2.11
N LEU A 157 -29.27 -30.73 -2.06
CA LEU A 157 -29.30 -29.50 -1.28
C LEU A 157 -29.88 -28.31 -2.06
N ILE A 158 -29.82 -28.36 -3.39
CA ILE A 158 -30.23 -27.28 -4.29
C ILE A 158 -31.76 -27.11 -4.26
N GLU A 159 -32.22 -25.87 -4.14
CA GLU A 159 -33.64 -25.54 -4.27
C GLU A 159 -33.96 -25.02 -5.69
N PRO A 160 -35.19 -25.22 -6.20
CA PRO A 160 -35.55 -24.84 -7.57
C PRO A 160 -35.24 -23.37 -7.92
N GLU A 161 -35.42 -22.46 -6.97
CA GLU A 161 -35.16 -21.02 -7.16
C GLU A 161 -33.66 -20.67 -7.23
N TRP A 162 -32.76 -21.57 -6.81
CA TRP A 162 -31.32 -21.30 -6.80
C TRP A 162 -30.76 -21.17 -8.21
N ALA A 163 -31.29 -21.91 -9.19
CA ALA A 163 -30.87 -21.76 -10.58
C ALA A 163 -31.10 -20.32 -11.10
N LYS A 164 -32.20 -19.68 -10.69
CA LYS A 164 -32.49 -18.29 -11.03
C LYS A 164 -31.64 -17.30 -10.24
N ARG A 165 -31.32 -17.59 -8.98
CA ARG A 165 -30.60 -16.68 -8.08
C ARG A 165 -29.07 -16.74 -8.24
N TYR A 166 -28.52 -17.94 -8.43
CA TYR A 166 -27.09 -18.22 -8.44
C TYR A 166 -26.61 -18.87 -9.75
N GLY A 167 -27.49 -19.33 -10.64
CA GLY A 167 -27.06 -19.98 -11.91
C GLY A 167 -26.41 -19.04 -12.93
N ARG A 168 -26.31 -17.73 -12.63
CA ARG A 168 -25.58 -16.73 -13.41
C ARG A 168 -24.86 -15.79 -12.46
N ARG A 169 -23.90 -15.05 -12.98
CA ARG A 169 -23.22 -13.96 -12.26
C ARG A 169 -24.24 -13.05 -11.58
N VAL A 170 -24.07 -12.81 -10.29
CA VAL A 170 -25.03 -12.04 -9.52
C VAL A 170 -24.92 -10.55 -9.85
N GLU A 171 -26.03 -9.96 -10.27
CA GLU A 171 -26.17 -8.52 -10.48
C GLU A 171 -27.44 -8.04 -9.80
N ILE A 172 -27.29 -7.16 -8.80
CA ILE A 172 -28.43 -6.69 -8.02
C ILE A 172 -28.57 -5.18 -8.23
N GLY A 173 -29.62 -4.80 -8.95
CA GLY A 173 -30.03 -3.41 -9.11
C GLY A 173 -30.66 -2.82 -7.84
N LYS A 174 -31.22 -1.62 -7.95
CA LYS A 174 -31.97 -1.01 -6.84
C LYS A 174 -33.19 -1.86 -6.50
N LEU A 175 -33.27 -2.31 -5.26
CA LEU A 175 -34.41 -3.06 -4.76
C LEU A 175 -35.57 -2.11 -4.35
N PRO A 176 -36.79 -2.31 -4.87
CA PRO A 176 -37.97 -1.60 -4.37
C PRO A 176 -38.25 -2.03 -2.92
N GLY A 177 -38.52 -1.06 -2.04
CA GLY A 177 -38.70 -1.31 -0.59
C GLY A 177 -37.52 -0.92 0.30
N GLY A 178 -36.47 -0.29 -0.25
CA GLY A 178 -35.42 0.37 0.52
C GLY A 178 -34.63 -0.57 1.43
N LYS A 179 -34.22 -0.08 2.61
CA LYS A 179 -33.37 -0.83 3.55
C LYS A 179 -33.99 -2.16 3.99
N ALA A 180 -35.31 -2.21 4.21
CA ALA A 180 -36.00 -3.44 4.63
C ALA A 180 -35.92 -4.54 3.58
N ALA A 181 -36.12 -4.20 2.30
CA ALA A 181 -36.00 -5.16 1.19
C ALA A 181 -34.56 -5.67 1.02
N VAL A 182 -33.56 -4.80 1.22
CA VAL A 182 -32.14 -5.18 1.21
C VAL A 182 -31.84 -6.16 2.35
N THR A 183 -32.28 -5.88 3.57
CA THR A 183 -32.07 -6.78 4.71
C THR A 183 -32.77 -8.12 4.50
N ALA A 184 -34.02 -8.13 4.07
CA ALA A 184 -34.76 -9.37 3.81
C ALA A 184 -34.06 -10.23 2.75
N ARG A 185 -33.58 -9.61 1.67
CA ARG A 185 -32.80 -10.30 0.62
C ARG A 185 -31.46 -10.81 1.15
N ALA A 186 -30.77 -10.02 1.98
CA ALA A 186 -29.52 -10.45 2.60
C ALA A 186 -29.76 -11.65 3.52
N GLU A 187 -30.80 -11.65 4.35
CA GLU A 187 -31.13 -12.78 5.22
C GLU A 187 -31.56 -14.02 4.43
N GLU A 188 -32.20 -13.84 3.27
CA GLU A 188 -32.51 -14.93 2.33
C GLU A 188 -31.23 -15.61 1.83
N PHE A 189 -30.28 -14.84 1.32
CA PHE A 189 -28.97 -15.36 0.91
C PHE A 189 -28.22 -16.00 2.08
N GLY A 190 -28.29 -15.36 3.26
CA GLY A 190 -27.70 -15.86 4.50
C GLY A 190 -28.18 -17.26 4.86
N ARG A 191 -29.49 -17.51 4.76
CA ARG A 191 -30.08 -18.84 4.99
C ARG A 191 -29.60 -19.87 3.96
N ASP A 192 -29.58 -19.50 2.69
CA ASP A 192 -29.13 -20.41 1.62
C ASP A 192 -27.67 -20.85 1.81
N GLY A 193 -26.76 -19.91 2.07
CA GLY A 193 -25.36 -20.28 2.29
C GLY A 193 -25.13 -20.95 3.64
N GLN A 194 -25.91 -20.62 4.68
CA GLN A 194 -25.85 -21.35 5.95
C GLN A 194 -26.30 -22.80 5.79
N LYS A 195 -27.26 -23.09 4.90
CA LYS A 195 -27.65 -24.47 4.53
C LYS A 195 -26.45 -25.24 3.97
N ILE A 196 -25.70 -24.63 3.05
CA ILE A 196 -24.48 -25.23 2.47
C ILE A 196 -23.40 -25.42 3.52
N LEU A 197 -23.09 -24.40 4.32
CA LEU A 197 -22.07 -24.50 5.36
C LEU A 197 -22.41 -25.56 6.41
N THR A 198 -23.67 -25.65 6.83
CA THR A 198 -24.13 -26.67 7.78
C THR A 198 -23.98 -28.08 7.18
N ALA A 199 -24.37 -28.25 5.91
CA ALA A 199 -24.21 -29.53 5.22
C ALA A 199 -22.73 -29.90 5.04
N ALA A 200 -21.89 -28.96 4.63
CA ALA A 200 -20.46 -29.20 4.42
C ALA A 200 -19.74 -29.55 5.74
N TRP A 201 -20.18 -29.00 6.87
CA TRP A 201 -19.64 -29.30 8.22
C TRP A 201 -20.28 -30.49 8.93
N ALA A 202 -21.27 -31.16 8.31
CA ALA A 202 -21.86 -32.38 8.87
C ALA A 202 -20.86 -33.55 8.87
N ALA A 203 -20.97 -34.45 9.85
CA ALA A 203 -20.05 -35.59 10.01
C ALA A 203 -20.05 -36.55 8.80
N CYS A 204 -21.15 -36.60 8.04
CA CYS A 204 -21.29 -37.42 6.84
C CYS A 204 -20.82 -36.73 5.54
N ALA A 205 -20.41 -35.47 5.60
CA ALA A 205 -19.95 -34.74 4.42
C ALA A 205 -18.56 -35.20 3.97
N PRO A 206 -18.27 -35.26 2.66
CA PRO A 206 -16.92 -35.56 2.18
C PRO A 206 -15.91 -34.54 2.76
N PRO A 207 -14.83 -35.00 3.44
CA PRO A 207 -13.93 -34.11 4.17
C PRO A 207 -13.27 -33.02 3.32
N GLY A 208 -13.00 -33.32 2.04
CA GLY A 208 -12.37 -32.38 1.11
C GLY A 208 -13.20 -31.13 0.80
N LEU A 209 -14.53 -31.17 0.97
CA LEU A 209 -15.39 -30.03 0.62
C LEU A 209 -15.14 -28.80 1.47
N ARG A 210 -14.74 -28.97 2.74
CA ARG A 210 -14.45 -27.86 3.65
C ARG A 210 -13.11 -27.19 3.35
N LEU A 211 -12.24 -27.88 2.62
CA LEU A 211 -10.91 -27.40 2.22
C LEU A 211 -10.95 -26.68 0.87
N LEU A 212 -12.08 -26.73 0.17
CA LEU A 212 -12.28 -26.02 -1.08
C LEU A 212 -12.17 -24.49 -0.84
N PRO A 213 -11.33 -23.77 -1.60
CA PRO A 213 -11.11 -22.34 -1.40
C PRO A 213 -12.38 -21.50 -1.34
N GLN A 214 -13.34 -21.68 -2.24
CA GLN A 214 -14.58 -20.89 -2.26
C GLN A 214 -15.51 -21.24 -1.10
N VAL A 215 -15.47 -22.46 -0.58
CA VAL A 215 -16.24 -22.86 0.61
C VAL A 215 -15.67 -22.21 1.88
N GLU A 216 -14.35 -22.09 1.97
CA GLU A 216 -13.71 -21.37 3.07
C GLU A 216 -13.96 -19.85 2.98
N ILE A 217 -13.88 -19.27 1.78
CA ILE A 217 -14.25 -17.87 1.52
C ILE A 217 -15.72 -17.61 1.90
N LEU A 218 -16.63 -18.53 1.54
CA LEU A 218 -18.03 -18.49 1.95
C LEU A 218 -18.16 -18.42 3.46
N ARG A 219 -17.47 -19.30 4.19
CA ARG A 219 -17.48 -19.33 5.65
C ARG A 219 -17.02 -18.00 6.24
N GLN A 220 -15.92 -17.43 5.73
CA GLN A 220 -15.40 -16.15 6.21
C GLN A 220 -16.37 -14.99 5.94
N VAL A 221 -16.95 -14.90 4.74
CA VAL A 221 -17.97 -13.89 4.40
C VAL A 221 -19.20 -14.03 5.32
N TRP A 222 -19.59 -15.26 5.67
CA TRP A 222 -20.69 -15.48 6.61
C TRP A 222 -20.39 -14.93 8.00
N VAL A 223 -19.19 -15.19 8.53
CA VAL A 223 -18.73 -14.65 9.82
C VAL A 223 -18.68 -13.12 9.79
N HIS A 224 -18.21 -12.53 8.69
CA HIS A 224 -18.08 -11.09 8.54
C HIS A 224 -19.43 -10.37 8.49
N HIS A 225 -20.43 -10.98 7.87
CA HIS A 225 -21.67 -10.29 7.50
C HIS A 225 -22.90 -10.71 8.29
N TYR A 226 -22.87 -11.87 8.97
CA TYR A 226 -24.00 -12.39 9.72
C TYR A 226 -23.66 -12.67 11.18
N PHE A 227 -24.69 -12.76 12.01
CA PHE A 227 -24.59 -13.19 13.40
C PHE A 227 -25.86 -13.96 13.79
N TRP A 228 -25.75 -14.78 14.83
CA TRP A 228 -26.91 -15.43 15.44
C TRP A 228 -27.45 -14.54 16.55
N ASP A 229 -28.74 -14.24 16.50
CA ASP A 229 -29.42 -13.53 17.58
C ASP A 229 -29.74 -14.47 18.76
N VAL A 230 -30.30 -13.90 19.82
CA VAL A 230 -30.67 -14.65 21.04
C VAL A 230 -31.76 -15.69 20.81
N GLU A 231 -32.51 -15.57 19.70
CA GLU A 231 -33.56 -16.50 19.29
C GLU A 231 -33.01 -17.62 18.38
N GLY A 232 -31.71 -17.59 18.08
CA GLY A 232 -31.06 -18.55 17.19
C GLY A 232 -31.38 -18.32 15.71
N LEU A 233 -31.77 -17.10 15.33
CA LEU A 233 -31.99 -16.72 13.93
C LEU A 233 -30.74 -16.03 13.36
N LEU A 234 -30.41 -16.36 12.11
CA LEU A 234 -29.30 -15.74 11.40
C LEU A 234 -29.71 -14.35 10.90
N ARG A 235 -29.03 -13.32 11.39
CA ARG A 235 -29.32 -11.91 11.12
C ARG A 235 -28.22 -11.22 10.33
N TRP A 236 -28.63 -10.33 9.43
CA TRP A 236 -27.71 -9.45 8.70
C TRP A 236 -27.11 -8.39 9.63
N ARG A 237 -25.77 -8.31 9.70
CA ARG A 237 -25.11 -7.30 10.52
C ARG A 237 -25.40 -5.90 10.00
N ASP A 238 -25.50 -4.92 10.89
CA ASP A 238 -25.45 -3.52 10.49
C ASP A 238 -24.03 -3.14 9.99
N GLY A 239 -23.93 -2.10 9.15
CA GLY A 239 -22.65 -1.61 8.64
C GLY A 239 -21.66 -1.20 9.74
N HIS A 240 -22.15 -0.65 10.86
CA HIS A 240 -21.32 -0.27 12.00
C HIS A 240 -20.87 -1.45 12.88
N ALA A 241 -21.51 -2.61 12.71
CA ALA A 241 -21.21 -3.84 13.45
C ALA A 241 -20.35 -4.83 12.64
N LEU A 242 -19.83 -4.39 11.50
CA LEU A 242 -18.90 -5.17 10.67
C LEU A 242 -17.51 -5.23 11.33
N PRO A 243 -16.78 -6.35 11.15
CA PRO A 243 -15.36 -6.39 11.48
C PRO A 243 -14.56 -5.27 10.78
N PRO A 244 -13.39 -4.90 11.32
CA PRO A 244 -12.47 -3.97 10.67
C PRO A 244 -12.21 -4.35 9.21
N ALA A 245 -12.05 -3.34 8.34
CA ALA A 245 -11.81 -3.57 6.91
C ALA A 245 -10.53 -4.39 6.64
N SER A 246 -9.56 -4.38 7.56
CA SER A 246 -8.34 -5.17 7.47
C SER A 246 -8.57 -6.68 7.58
N LEU A 247 -9.71 -7.10 8.14
CA LEU A 247 -10.09 -8.51 8.27
C LEU A 247 -11.08 -8.95 7.19
N ARG A 248 -11.55 -8.02 6.35
CA ARG A 248 -12.60 -8.29 5.34
C ARG A 248 -12.06 -8.04 3.94
N PHE A 249 -12.53 -8.82 2.99
CA PHE A 249 -12.27 -8.63 1.56
C PHE A 249 -13.56 -8.30 0.81
N ASP A 250 -13.41 -7.64 -0.34
CA ASP A 250 -14.54 -7.12 -1.12
C ASP A 250 -14.90 -7.99 -2.33
N SER A 251 -14.17 -9.09 -2.56
CA SER A 251 -14.43 -10.00 -3.66
C SER A 251 -14.12 -11.45 -3.29
N PRO A 252 -14.99 -12.42 -3.67
CA PRO A 252 -14.68 -13.84 -3.50
C PRO A 252 -13.60 -14.34 -4.48
N TYR A 253 -13.20 -13.51 -5.44
CA TYR A 253 -12.20 -13.85 -6.44
C TYR A 253 -10.82 -13.25 -6.15
N ASP A 254 -10.73 -12.37 -5.16
CA ASP A 254 -9.50 -11.70 -4.74
C ASP A 254 -9.62 -11.30 -3.27
N THR A 255 -9.20 -12.22 -2.40
CA THR A 255 -9.27 -12.05 -0.94
C THR A 255 -8.24 -11.08 -0.38
N ASP A 256 -7.26 -10.69 -1.19
CA ASP A 256 -6.25 -9.70 -0.81
C ASP A 256 -6.67 -8.27 -1.19
N ALA A 257 -7.81 -8.11 -1.88
CA ALA A 257 -8.37 -6.81 -2.23
C ALA A 257 -9.24 -6.27 -1.09
N HIS A 258 -8.75 -5.20 -0.46
CA HIS A 258 -9.43 -4.58 0.69
C HIS A 258 -10.04 -3.22 0.35
N TYR A 259 -11.20 -2.95 0.94
CA TYR A 259 -11.83 -1.63 0.93
C TYR A 259 -11.00 -0.63 1.74
N CYS A 260 -10.80 0.56 1.19
CA CYS A 260 -10.23 1.68 1.93
C CYS A 260 -10.87 3.00 1.51
N VAL A 261 -10.92 3.92 2.47
CA VAL A 261 -11.37 5.29 2.27
C VAL A 261 -10.26 6.21 2.73
N LYS A 262 -9.81 7.09 1.83
CA LYS A 262 -8.86 8.17 2.14
C LYS A 262 -9.49 9.47 1.70
N ARG A 263 -9.85 10.32 2.68
CA ARG A 263 -10.63 11.54 2.47
C ARG A 263 -11.96 11.18 1.78
N ASP A 264 -12.29 11.80 0.64
CA ASP A 264 -13.52 11.55 -0.11
C ASP A 264 -13.39 10.45 -1.18
N THR A 265 -12.22 9.78 -1.26
CA THR A 265 -11.98 8.72 -2.24
C THR A 265 -12.08 7.36 -1.57
N ALA A 266 -13.00 6.54 -2.08
CA ALA A 266 -13.15 5.14 -1.70
C ALA A 266 -12.69 4.23 -2.84
N TRP A 267 -11.97 3.16 -2.53
CA TRP A 267 -11.56 2.15 -3.51
C TRP A 267 -11.48 0.76 -2.87
N SER A 268 -11.38 -0.25 -3.73
CA SER A 268 -11.08 -1.62 -3.34
C SER A 268 -9.84 -2.11 -4.10
N GLY A 269 -8.86 -2.63 -3.37
CA GLY A 269 -7.63 -3.16 -3.94
C GLY A 269 -6.44 -2.98 -3.02
N TYR A 270 -5.36 -2.44 -3.56
CA TYR A 270 -4.03 -2.42 -2.93
C TYR A 270 -3.49 -1.00 -2.78
N ARG A 271 -2.36 -0.90 -2.09
CA ARG A 271 -1.51 0.28 -2.06
C ARG A 271 -0.11 -0.08 -2.50
N THR A 272 0.51 0.85 -3.22
CA THR A 272 1.91 0.76 -3.60
C THR A 272 2.64 1.98 -3.07
N HIS A 273 3.83 1.74 -2.54
CA HIS A 273 4.73 2.74 -1.99
C HIS A 273 5.97 2.73 -2.87
N PHE A 274 6.37 3.90 -3.37
CA PHE A 274 7.61 4.04 -4.13
C PHE A 274 8.55 4.99 -3.40
N THR A 275 9.79 4.55 -3.22
CA THR A 275 10.90 5.42 -2.82
C THR A 275 11.73 5.71 -4.05
N GLU A 276 12.00 6.98 -4.30
CA GLU A 276 12.88 7.40 -5.39
C GLU A 276 14.01 8.30 -4.92
N THR A 277 15.12 8.29 -5.67
CA THR A 277 16.17 9.29 -5.53
C THR A 277 15.71 10.64 -6.06
N CYS A 278 16.21 11.72 -5.45
CA CYS A 278 15.86 13.08 -5.84
C CYS A 278 17.04 14.05 -5.86
N ASP A 279 18.25 13.54 -6.07
CA ASP A 279 19.43 14.37 -6.30
C ASP A 279 19.41 15.01 -7.71
N GLU A 280 19.77 16.29 -7.82
CA GLU A 280 19.63 17.05 -9.08
C GLU A 280 20.63 16.65 -10.17
N GLU A 281 21.75 16.03 -9.79
CA GLU A 281 22.84 15.65 -10.69
C GLU A 281 22.65 14.26 -11.32
N ARG A 282 21.54 13.59 -11.04
CA ARG A 282 21.26 12.20 -11.44
C ARG A 282 19.79 12.02 -11.84
N PRO A 283 19.45 10.98 -12.60
CA PRO A 283 18.05 10.65 -12.83
C PRO A 283 17.38 10.31 -11.48
N GLY A 284 16.14 10.78 -11.29
CA GLY A 284 15.32 10.33 -10.16
C GLY A 284 14.84 8.91 -10.41
N LEU A 285 15.43 7.93 -9.75
CA LEU A 285 15.16 6.51 -9.98
C LEU A 285 14.37 5.95 -8.80
N VAL A 286 13.39 5.10 -9.08
CA VAL A 286 12.70 4.30 -8.07
C VAL A 286 13.65 3.21 -7.60
N VAL A 287 14.01 3.25 -6.31
CA VAL A 287 14.98 2.34 -5.68
C VAL A 287 14.32 1.33 -4.75
N HIS A 288 13.05 1.55 -4.41
CA HIS A 288 12.29 0.66 -3.53
C HIS A 288 10.80 0.69 -3.89
N VAL A 289 10.19 -0.49 -3.77
CA VAL A 289 8.77 -0.72 -4.03
C VAL A 289 8.21 -1.58 -2.90
N ALA A 290 7.20 -1.08 -2.19
CA ALA A 290 6.40 -1.91 -1.28
C ALA A 290 4.96 -2.00 -1.76
N THR A 291 4.37 -3.19 -1.66
CA THR A 291 2.98 -3.47 -2.02
C THR A 291 2.23 -4.01 -0.83
N THR A 292 1.12 -3.37 -0.46
CA THR A 292 0.36 -3.72 0.73
C THR A 292 -1.13 -3.79 0.42
N ILE A 293 -1.87 -4.50 1.27
CA ILE A 293 -3.32 -4.38 1.31
C ILE A 293 -3.70 -2.95 1.69
N SER A 294 -4.85 -2.47 1.23
CA SER A 294 -5.19 -1.05 1.33
C SER A 294 -5.34 -0.50 2.75
N THR A 295 -5.45 -1.36 3.76
CA THR A 295 -5.66 -0.96 5.16
C THR A 295 -4.38 -0.76 5.96
N VAL A 296 -3.22 -1.19 5.44
CA VAL A 296 -1.93 -0.99 6.10
C VAL A 296 -1.61 0.50 6.16
N GLN A 297 -1.17 0.98 7.33
CA GLN A 297 -0.84 2.39 7.53
C GLN A 297 0.58 2.69 7.04
N ASP A 298 0.77 3.91 6.50
CA ASP A 298 2.06 4.35 5.94
C ASP A 298 3.21 4.29 6.95
N ILE A 299 2.91 4.58 8.21
CA ILE A 299 3.88 4.60 9.32
C ILE A 299 4.49 3.24 9.62
N GLU A 300 3.83 2.16 9.20
CA GLU A 300 4.30 0.79 9.37
C GLU A 300 5.43 0.46 8.40
N LEU A 301 5.48 1.12 7.23
CA LEU A 301 6.44 0.82 6.17
C LEU A 301 7.78 1.54 6.34
N THR A 302 7.84 2.65 7.09
CA THR A 302 9.05 3.48 7.18
C THR A 302 10.29 2.69 7.60
N ASP A 303 10.14 1.83 8.62
CA ASP A 303 11.25 1.02 9.11
C ASP A 303 11.63 -0.09 8.13
N THR A 304 10.64 -0.76 7.54
CA THR A 304 10.84 -1.80 6.52
C THR A 304 11.58 -1.23 5.30
N ILE A 305 11.17 -0.06 4.81
CA ILE A 305 11.85 0.65 3.71
C ILE A 305 13.33 0.90 4.05
N HIS A 306 13.63 1.37 5.26
CA HIS A 306 15.01 1.62 5.68
C HIS A 306 15.82 0.33 5.81
N ASP A 307 15.24 -0.73 6.36
CA ASP A 307 15.92 -2.01 6.53
C ASP A 307 16.22 -2.68 5.17
N GLU A 308 15.29 -2.63 4.22
CA GLU A 308 15.48 -3.16 2.86
C GLU A 308 16.47 -2.32 2.05
N LEU A 309 16.41 -0.99 2.14
CA LEU A 309 17.42 -0.11 1.53
C LEU A 309 18.82 -0.32 2.11
N ALA A 310 18.92 -0.67 3.41
CA ALA A 310 20.19 -1.05 4.04
C ALA A 310 20.74 -2.35 3.48
N GLY A 311 19.89 -3.37 3.33
CA GLY A 311 20.27 -4.65 2.70
C GLY A 311 20.81 -4.45 1.28
N ARG A 312 20.23 -3.51 0.53
CA ARG A 312 20.65 -3.14 -0.84
C ARG A 312 21.82 -2.15 -0.91
N GLN A 313 22.36 -1.71 0.23
CA GLN A 313 23.41 -0.68 0.30
C GLN A 313 23.02 0.65 -0.39
N LEU A 314 21.72 0.97 -0.42
CA LEU A 314 21.16 2.16 -1.08
C LEU A 314 20.53 3.14 -0.09
N LEU A 315 21.01 3.18 1.15
CA LEU A 315 20.52 4.10 2.17
C LEU A 315 20.69 5.57 1.75
N PRO A 316 19.66 6.41 1.94
CA PRO A 316 19.80 7.85 1.81
C PRO A 316 20.47 8.47 3.04
N ALA A 317 21.12 9.62 2.86
CA ALA A 317 21.52 10.46 3.98
C ALA A 317 20.30 11.18 4.59
N GLU A 318 19.33 11.55 3.74
CA GLU A 318 18.09 12.19 4.14
C GLU A 318 16.90 11.56 3.39
N HIS A 319 15.90 11.10 4.15
CA HIS A 319 14.67 10.52 3.61
C HIS A 319 13.51 11.49 3.83
N VAL A 320 12.92 12.01 2.76
CA VAL A 320 11.81 12.97 2.79
C VAL A 320 10.48 12.26 2.63
N VAL A 321 9.59 12.40 3.62
CA VAL A 321 8.30 11.69 3.65
C VAL A 321 7.16 12.60 4.08
N ASP A 322 5.92 12.19 3.79
CA ASP A 322 4.76 12.92 4.28
C ASP A 322 4.42 12.59 5.75
N ALA A 323 3.38 13.24 6.27
CA ALA A 323 2.90 13.07 7.63
C ALA A 323 2.48 11.62 7.99
N GLY A 324 2.20 10.79 6.99
CA GLY A 324 1.80 9.40 7.17
C GLY A 324 2.94 8.48 7.56
N TYR A 325 4.19 8.81 7.20
CA TYR A 325 5.37 7.96 7.42
C TYR A 325 6.25 8.40 8.59
N ILE A 326 5.90 9.48 9.28
CA ILE A 326 6.79 10.08 10.29
C ILE A 326 6.17 10.14 11.69
N SER A 327 6.95 9.71 12.66
CA SER A 327 6.69 9.90 14.09
C SER A 327 8.02 10.13 14.82
N PRO A 328 8.02 10.70 16.03
CA PRO A 328 9.26 10.87 16.80
C PRO A 328 10.04 9.56 17.01
N ALA A 329 9.33 8.44 17.19
CA ALA A 329 9.96 7.12 17.33
C ALA A 329 10.65 6.67 16.03
N ARG A 330 10.05 6.94 14.86
CA ARG A 330 10.66 6.63 13.56
C ARG A 330 11.85 7.53 13.25
N ILE A 331 11.80 8.81 13.63
CA ILE A 331 12.93 9.74 13.50
C ILE A 331 14.11 9.24 14.36
N GLU A 332 13.86 8.89 15.62
CA GLU A 332 14.87 8.35 16.53
C GLU A 332 15.50 7.08 15.97
N ARG A 333 14.68 6.10 15.54
CA ARG A 333 15.17 4.84 15.00
C ARG A 333 15.96 5.04 13.70
N ALA A 334 15.45 5.82 12.76
CA ALA A 334 16.11 6.09 11.48
C ALA A 334 17.52 6.65 11.69
N GLN A 335 17.66 7.60 12.63
CA GLN A 335 18.96 8.18 12.98
C GLN A 335 19.86 7.18 13.73
N ARG A 336 19.31 6.44 14.71
CA ARG A 336 20.09 5.54 15.58
C ARG A 336 20.56 4.27 14.86
N VAL A 337 19.71 3.66 14.04
CA VAL A 337 19.97 2.37 13.39
C VAL A 337 20.72 2.57 12.08
N HIS A 338 20.29 3.54 11.27
CA HIS A 338 20.75 3.69 9.88
C HIS A 338 21.45 5.01 9.59
N GLY A 339 21.52 5.93 10.56
CA GLY A 339 22.13 7.26 10.34
C GLY A 339 21.34 8.17 9.39
N ILE A 340 20.05 7.89 9.17
CA ILE A 340 19.20 8.61 8.21
C ILE A 340 18.54 9.81 8.88
N THR A 341 18.65 10.98 8.25
CA THR A 341 17.80 12.13 8.59
C THR A 341 16.40 11.95 8.01
N LEU A 342 15.43 11.57 8.84
CA LEU A 342 14.02 11.45 8.42
C LEU A 342 13.32 12.81 8.46
N LEU A 343 13.07 13.39 7.28
CA LEU A 343 12.48 14.72 7.12
C LEU A 343 11.00 14.61 6.75
N GLY A 344 10.13 15.17 7.58
CA GLY A 344 8.69 15.21 7.30
C GLY A 344 7.90 15.96 8.37
N PRO A 345 6.65 16.35 8.08
CA PRO A 345 5.83 17.10 9.01
C PRO A 345 5.28 16.18 10.11
N VAL A 346 5.76 16.37 11.34
CA VAL A 346 5.15 15.74 12.53
C VAL A 346 3.89 16.51 12.92
N VAL A 347 2.74 15.86 12.70
CA VAL A 347 1.41 16.45 12.86
C VAL A 347 1.24 17.13 14.22
N ALA A 348 0.59 18.31 14.19
CA ALA A 348 0.25 19.06 15.38
C ALA A 348 -0.72 18.28 16.30
N ASP A 349 -0.76 18.66 17.57
CA ASP A 349 -1.71 18.08 18.52
C ASP A 349 -3.16 18.31 18.02
N HIS A 350 -3.91 17.23 17.79
CA HIS A 350 -5.31 17.27 17.38
C HIS A 350 -6.29 17.40 18.56
N SER A 351 -5.79 17.61 19.78
CA SER A 351 -6.63 17.84 20.96
C SER A 351 -7.63 18.97 20.70
N ALA A 352 -8.84 18.84 21.25
CA ALA A 352 -9.88 19.86 21.10
C ALA A 352 -9.38 21.25 21.55
N GLN A 353 -8.49 21.29 22.54
CA GLN A 353 -7.85 22.50 23.04
C GLN A 353 -6.88 23.13 22.03
N ALA A 354 -6.12 22.32 21.28
CA ALA A 354 -5.25 22.79 20.21
C ALA A 354 -6.04 23.23 18.96
N LYS A 355 -7.18 22.59 18.66
CA LYS A 355 -8.07 22.97 17.55
C LYS A 355 -8.86 24.25 17.80
N ALA A 356 -9.16 24.58 19.06
CA ALA A 356 -9.93 25.77 19.42
C ALA A 356 -9.15 27.08 19.25
N GLY A 357 -7.81 27.04 19.17
CA GLY A 357 -6.95 28.23 19.07
C GLY A 357 -6.92 29.13 20.31
N SER A 358 -7.87 28.95 21.24
CA SER A 358 -8.03 29.68 22.50
C SER A 358 -7.79 28.82 23.75
N GLY A 359 -7.55 27.52 23.60
CA GLY A 359 -7.35 26.59 24.71
C GLY A 359 -5.88 26.31 25.04
N PHE A 360 -5.58 25.93 26.29
CA PHE A 360 -4.24 25.52 26.70
C PHE A 360 -3.89 24.12 26.16
N ALA A 361 -3.28 24.10 24.98
CA ALA A 361 -2.71 22.89 24.36
C ALA A 361 -1.53 22.34 25.17
N LYS A 362 -1.08 21.11 24.85
CA LYS A 362 0.04 20.46 25.56
C LYS A 362 1.32 21.31 25.59
N ALA A 363 1.59 22.06 24.52
CA ALA A 363 2.75 22.94 24.41
C ALA A 363 2.75 24.13 25.39
N ALA A 364 1.62 24.43 26.03
CA ALA A 364 1.53 25.48 27.04
C ALA A 364 1.98 25.02 28.44
N PHE A 365 2.22 23.72 28.63
CA PHE A 365 2.67 23.14 29.90
C PHE A 365 4.18 22.94 29.86
N THR A 366 4.88 23.40 30.89
CA THR A 366 6.31 23.17 31.06
C THR A 366 6.51 21.80 31.71
N ILE A 367 7.40 20.97 31.16
CA ILE A 367 7.71 19.66 31.73
C ILE A 367 9.06 19.74 32.44
N ASP A 368 9.04 19.49 33.75
CA ASP A 368 10.22 19.24 34.56
C ASP A 368 10.47 17.72 34.57
N TRP A 369 11.42 17.27 33.76
CA TRP A 369 11.74 15.86 33.61
C TRP A 369 12.49 15.30 34.82
N ASP A 370 13.26 16.14 35.52
CA ASP A 370 14.13 15.70 36.61
C ASP A 370 13.31 15.43 37.89
N ASN A 371 12.23 16.21 38.08
CA ASN A 371 11.26 16.00 39.16
C ASN A 371 10.00 15.22 38.74
N GLU A 372 9.92 14.77 37.48
CA GLU A 372 8.75 14.10 36.91
C GLU A 372 7.43 14.89 37.10
N GLN A 373 7.46 16.18 36.79
CA GLN A 373 6.33 17.10 36.99
C GLN A 373 5.97 17.85 35.71
N ALA A 374 4.67 18.07 35.51
CA ALA A 374 4.16 19.04 34.56
C ALA A 374 3.69 20.30 35.30
N ILE A 375 4.08 21.46 34.81
CA ILE A 375 3.71 22.77 35.34
C ILE A 375 2.72 23.41 34.37
N CYS A 376 1.56 23.82 34.86
CA CYS A 376 0.56 24.49 34.04
C CYS A 376 0.91 25.98 33.81
N PRO A 377 0.27 26.65 32.83
CA PRO A 377 0.48 28.08 32.57
C PRO A 377 0.22 29.01 33.77
N ARG A 378 -0.54 28.54 34.76
CA ARG A 378 -0.84 29.26 36.01
C ARG A 378 0.10 28.89 37.17
N GLY A 379 1.09 28.03 36.93
CA GLY A 379 2.11 27.64 37.90
C GLY A 379 1.80 26.43 38.79
N ALA A 380 0.59 25.85 38.72
CA ALA A 380 0.28 24.63 39.46
C ALA A 380 1.04 23.41 38.90
N THR A 381 1.50 22.51 39.76
CA THR A 381 2.26 21.32 39.41
C THR A 381 1.37 20.07 39.38
N SER A 382 1.75 19.09 38.57
CA SER A 382 1.07 17.79 38.54
C SER A 382 1.32 17.00 39.83
N VAL A 383 0.30 16.31 40.31
CA VAL A 383 0.35 15.49 41.53
C VAL A 383 0.63 14.02 41.26
N SER A 384 0.57 13.59 40.00
CA SER A 384 0.89 12.22 39.62
C SER A 384 1.56 12.18 38.27
N TRP A 385 2.52 11.27 38.13
CA TRP A 385 3.23 10.96 36.91
C TRP A 385 3.21 9.45 36.72
N THR A 386 2.57 8.99 35.64
CA THR A 386 2.33 7.55 35.44
C THR A 386 2.59 7.16 34.00
N LYS A 387 3.15 5.96 33.79
CA LYS A 387 3.27 5.38 32.46
C LYS A 387 1.88 4.99 31.96
N LEU A 388 1.54 5.47 30.78
CA LEU A 388 0.29 5.17 30.10
C LEU A 388 0.63 4.56 28.74
N ASN A 389 0.35 3.27 28.59
CA ASN A 389 0.48 2.60 27.30
C ASN A 389 -0.84 2.76 26.55
N ILE A 390 -0.80 3.47 25.42
CA ILE A 390 -1.93 3.61 24.51
C ILE A 390 -1.52 2.96 23.21
N LYS A 391 -2.16 1.82 22.88
CA LYS A 391 -1.72 0.96 21.76
C LYS A 391 -0.23 0.60 21.93
N ASP A 392 0.56 0.72 20.86
CA ASP A 392 1.99 0.42 20.82
C ASP A 392 2.89 1.61 21.22
N HIS A 393 2.32 2.61 21.90
CA HIS A 393 3.06 3.80 22.33
C HIS A 393 2.99 3.98 23.85
N THR A 394 4.16 4.15 24.45
CA THR A 394 4.30 4.56 25.85
C THR A 394 4.25 6.07 25.95
N TYR A 395 3.34 6.58 26.77
CA TYR A 395 3.24 7.96 27.18
C TYR A 395 3.50 8.09 28.68
N LEU A 396 3.85 9.30 29.09
CA LEU A 396 3.89 9.71 30.48
C LEU A 396 2.70 10.63 30.72
N GLN A 397 1.76 10.15 31.54
CA GLN A 397 0.56 10.88 31.92
C GLN A 397 0.80 11.63 33.22
N ALA A 398 0.75 12.96 33.13
CA ALA A 398 0.73 13.87 34.26
C ALA A 398 -0.72 14.25 34.59
N ARG A 399 -1.16 14.04 35.84
CA ARG A 399 -2.47 14.53 36.31
C ARG A 399 -2.31 15.64 37.32
N PHE A 400 -3.13 16.68 37.18
CA PHE A 400 -3.16 17.82 38.10
C PHE A 400 -4.15 17.58 39.24
N ALA A 401 -3.94 18.27 40.37
CA ALA A 401 -4.85 18.17 41.50
C ALA A 401 -6.24 18.69 41.12
N GLU A 402 -7.26 18.03 41.66
CA GLU A 402 -8.64 18.48 41.46
C GLU A 402 -8.91 19.83 42.12
N ALA A 403 -8.33 20.07 43.30
CA ALA A 403 -8.44 21.33 44.03
C ALA A 403 -7.97 22.53 43.17
N ASP A 404 -6.82 22.38 42.52
CA ASP A 404 -6.22 23.44 41.68
C ASP A 404 -7.01 23.63 40.37
N CYS A 405 -7.52 22.55 39.78
CA CYS A 405 -8.22 22.61 38.51
C CYS A 405 -9.70 23.04 38.63
N ARG A 406 -10.38 22.77 39.74
CA ARG A 406 -11.81 23.10 39.91
C ARG A 406 -12.04 24.60 40.11
N THR A 407 -11.15 25.25 40.85
CA THR A 407 -11.22 26.69 41.15
C THR A 407 -10.51 27.57 40.11
N CYS A 408 -9.83 26.95 39.13
CA CYS A 408 -9.08 27.67 38.11
C CYS A 408 -10.01 28.48 37.18
N PRO A 409 -9.79 29.81 37.03
CA PRO A 409 -10.62 30.66 36.18
C PRO A 409 -10.54 30.27 34.69
N ASP A 410 -9.43 29.68 34.26
CA ASP A 410 -9.25 29.27 32.86
C ASP A 410 -9.66 27.82 32.58
N ARG A 411 -10.36 27.17 33.51
CA ARG A 411 -10.75 25.76 33.38
C ARG A 411 -11.46 25.46 32.06
N ALA A 412 -12.37 26.34 31.62
CA ALA A 412 -13.10 26.22 30.36
C ALA A 412 -12.18 26.20 29.12
N HIS A 413 -11.03 26.88 29.19
CA HIS A 413 -10.01 26.89 28.14
C HIS A 413 -9.00 25.74 28.30
N CYS A 414 -8.90 25.15 29.49
CA CYS A 414 -7.92 24.12 29.83
C CYS A 414 -8.45 22.69 29.63
N THR A 415 -9.68 22.37 30.04
CA THR A 415 -10.24 21.01 29.98
C THR A 415 -11.72 21.02 29.62
N SER A 416 -12.16 20.06 28.79
CA SER A 416 -13.57 19.85 28.47
C SER A 416 -14.27 18.91 29.45
N SER A 417 -13.57 18.41 30.47
CA SER A 417 -14.16 17.53 31.49
C SER A 417 -15.01 18.32 32.47
N ALA A 418 -16.29 17.94 32.58
CA ALA A 418 -17.23 18.54 33.54
C ALA A 418 -16.78 18.37 34.99
N THR A 419 -16.13 17.24 35.33
CA THR A 419 -15.81 16.88 36.71
C THR A 419 -14.32 16.61 36.96
N GLY A 420 -13.59 16.08 35.97
CA GLY A 420 -12.20 15.66 36.15
C GLY A 420 -11.17 16.79 36.05
N PRO A 421 -10.01 16.70 36.73
CA PRO A 421 -8.91 17.64 36.54
C PRO A 421 -8.28 17.52 35.15
N ARG A 422 -7.44 18.49 34.77
CA ARG A 422 -6.63 18.37 33.56
C ARG A 422 -5.66 17.20 33.73
N SER A 423 -5.50 16.43 32.66
CA SER A 423 -4.39 15.49 32.51
C SER A 423 -3.76 15.70 31.15
N ILE A 424 -2.43 15.59 31.09
CA ILE A 424 -1.68 15.65 29.85
C ILE A 424 -0.87 14.37 29.70
N ALA A 425 -0.81 13.87 28.48
CA ALA A 425 0.03 12.73 28.12
C ALA A 425 1.10 13.22 27.14
N VAL A 426 2.37 13.11 27.56
CA VAL A 426 3.56 13.48 26.79
C VAL A 426 4.36 12.22 26.43
N LEU A 427 5.17 12.31 25.38
CA LEU A 427 6.10 11.23 25.04
C LEU A 427 7.25 11.17 26.07
N PRO A 428 7.97 10.05 26.18
CA PRO A 428 9.23 10.00 26.93
C PRO A 428 10.21 11.06 26.44
N ARG A 429 11.06 11.56 27.35
CA ARG A 429 11.93 12.73 27.13
C ARG A 429 12.62 12.77 25.75
N PRO A 430 13.34 11.72 25.30
CA PRO A 430 14.03 11.76 23.99
C PRO A 430 13.07 11.98 22.81
N LEU A 431 11.92 11.30 22.84
CA LEU A 431 10.91 11.42 21.78
C LEU A 431 10.13 12.74 21.85
N HIS A 432 9.93 13.27 23.06
CA HIS A 432 9.31 14.58 23.25
C HIS A 432 10.20 15.70 22.70
N GLU A 433 11.50 15.67 22.99
CA GLU A 433 12.47 16.63 22.48
C GLU A 433 12.52 16.62 20.94
N ILE A 434 12.57 15.43 20.33
CA ILE A 434 12.47 15.26 18.86
C ILE A 434 11.17 15.88 18.31
N GLN A 435 10.03 15.62 18.97
CA GLN A 435 8.75 16.18 18.56
C GLN A 435 8.74 17.71 18.61
N MET A 436 9.28 18.30 19.67
CA MET A 436 9.34 19.75 19.83
C MET A 436 10.27 20.40 18.81
N SER A 437 11.49 19.86 18.65
CA SER A 437 12.46 20.37 17.68
C SER A 437 11.88 20.35 16.27
N ASN A 438 11.36 19.21 15.80
CA ASN A 438 10.82 19.12 14.45
C ASN A 438 9.63 20.08 14.22
N ARG A 439 8.78 20.29 15.23
CA ARG A 439 7.67 21.26 15.13
C ARG A 439 8.13 22.72 15.05
N LEU A 440 9.25 23.07 15.69
CA LEU A 440 9.86 24.39 15.57
C LEU A 440 10.52 24.54 14.21
N ASP A 441 11.30 23.54 13.80
CA ASP A 441 12.02 23.54 12.53
C ASP A 441 11.07 23.69 11.34
N GLN A 442 9.93 22.99 11.35
CA GLN A 442 8.88 23.08 10.32
C GLN A 442 8.35 24.50 10.05
N ARG A 443 8.47 25.42 11.02
CA ARG A 443 8.04 26.81 10.87
C ARG A 443 9.08 27.68 10.16
N THR A 444 10.32 27.21 10.04
CA THR A 444 11.40 27.95 9.41
C THR A 444 11.32 27.87 7.88
N GLU A 445 11.67 28.95 7.18
CA GLU A 445 11.75 28.93 5.72
C GLU A 445 12.78 27.91 5.21
N GLN A 446 13.89 27.72 5.94
CA GLN A 446 14.93 26.77 5.58
C GLN A 446 14.39 25.34 5.52
N TRP A 447 13.61 24.93 6.52
CA TRP A 447 12.97 23.62 6.53
C TRP A 447 11.97 23.49 5.38
N GLN A 448 11.15 24.51 5.15
CA GLN A 448 10.15 24.50 4.07
C GLN A 448 10.80 24.35 2.69
N ARG A 449 11.93 25.04 2.44
CA ARG A 449 12.70 24.90 1.20
C ARG A 449 13.31 23.50 1.05
N ARG A 450 13.84 22.91 2.13
CA ARG A 450 14.33 21.52 2.12
C ARG A 450 13.20 20.53 1.84
N TYR A 451 12.05 20.71 2.49
CA TYR A 451 10.89 19.82 2.36
C TYR A 451 10.16 19.94 1.02
N ALA A 452 10.27 21.07 0.31
CA ALA A 452 9.61 21.31 -0.97
C ALA A 452 9.89 20.21 -2.02
N ILE A 453 11.03 19.53 -1.93
CA ILE A 453 11.39 18.41 -2.80
C ILE A 453 10.41 17.25 -2.70
N ARG A 454 9.64 17.11 -1.62
CA ARG A 454 8.61 16.07 -1.47
C ARG A 454 7.67 16.10 -2.69
N ALA A 455 7.22 17.27 -3.14
CA ALA A 455 6.20 17.40 -4.17
C ALA A 455 6.52 16.66 -5.48
N GLY A 456 7.80 16.44 -5.81
CA GLY A 456 8.15 15.75 -7.05
C GLY A 456 7.76 14.25 -7.09
N ILE A 457 7.52 13.58 -5.96
CA ILE A 457 7.06 12.18 -5.95
C ILE A 457 5.68 12.04 -6.60
N GLU A 458 4.87 13.10 -6.56
CA GLU A 458 3.56 13.13 -7.22
C GLU A 458 3.70 13.00 -8.74
N ALA A 459 4.78 13.56 -9.32
CA ALA A 459 5.08 13.40 -10.73
C ALA A 459 5.45 11.94 -11.05
N THR A 460 6.15 11.26 -10.15
CA THR A 460 6.51 9.84 -10.28
C THR A 460 5.31 8.94 -10.21
N LEU A 461 4.45 9.14 -9.21
CA LEU A 461 3.18 8.40 -9.12
C LEU A 461 2.30 8.66 -10.33
N SER A 462 2.23 9.92 -10.80
CA SER A 462 1.50 10.30 -12.01
C SER A 462 2.06 9.63 -13.27
N GLN A 463 3.38 9.60 -13.43
CA GLN A 463 4.05 8.94 -14.56
C GLN A 463 3.72 7.44 -14.56
N ASN A 464 3.91 6.75 -13.44
CA ASN A 464 3.60 5.33 -13.32
C ASN A 464 2.11 5.03 -13.60
N VAL A 465 1.19 5.89 -13.15
CA VAL A 465 -0.25 5.75 -13.43
C VAL A 465 -0.57 5.96 -14.91
N ARG A 466 -0.04 7.02 -15.53
CA ARG A 466 -0.47 7.44 -16.87
C ARG A 466 0.30 6.74 -18.00
N ALA A 467 1.60 6.52 -17.82
CA ALA A 467 2.46 5.93 -18.85
C ALA A 467 2.56 4.41 -18.72
N HIS A 468 2.59 3.87 -17.50
CA HIS A 468 2.91 2.45 -17.25
C HIS A 468 1.72 1.64 -16.71
N GLY A 469 0.53 2.24 -16.61
CA GLY A 469 -0.71 1.53 -16.28
C GLY A 469 -0.91 1.16 -14.81
N LEU A 470 -0.24 1.85 -13.87
CA LEU A 470 -0.24 1.48 -12.44
C LEU A 470 -1.64 1.52 -11.76
N ARG A 471 -2.59 2.35 -12.23
CA ARG A 471 -3.84 2.59 -11.47
C ARG A 471 -4.68 1.34 -11.22
N ARG A 472 -4.56 0.33 -12.08
CA ARG A 472 -5.34 -0.90 -11.98
C ARG A 472 -4.41 -2.10 -12.01
N SER A 473 -4.58 -3.02 -11.06
CA SER A 473 -3.91 -4.31 -11.11
C SER A 473 -4.39 -5.08 -12.34
N ARG A 474 -3.43 -5.67 -13.05
CA ARG A 474 -3.62 -6.62 -14.16
C ARG A 474 -3.93 -8.01 -13.61
N TYR A 475 -3.64 -8.26 -12.34
CA TYR A 475 -3.70 -9.56 -11.69
C TYR A 475 -4.57 -9.53 -10.43
N ARG A 476 -4.88 -10.72 -9.93
CA ARG A 476 -5.54 -10.91 -8.62
C ARG A 476 -4.53 -11.49 -7.64
N GLY A 477 -4.64 -11.09 -6.38
CA GLY A 477 -3.73 -11.48 -5.32
C GLY A 477 -2.55 -10.53 -5.15
N LEU A 478 -2.06 -10.44 -3.92
CA LEU A 478 -1.03 -9.49 -3.49
C LEU A 478 0.31 -9.75 -4.20
N ALA A 479 0.77 -11.00 -4.24
CA ALA A 479 2.07 -11.37 -4.82
C ALA A 479 2.16 -11.01 -6.32
N LYS A 480 1.14 -11.38 -7.11
CA LYS A 480 1.09 -11.03 -8.55
C LYS A 480 0.99 -9.51 -8.76
N THR A 481 0.25 -8.82 -7.90
CA THR A 481 0.16 -7.36 -7.95
C THR A 481 1.50 -6.71 -7.61
N HIS A 482 2.27 -7.27 -6.68
CA HIS A 482 3.61 -6.83 -6.35
C HIS A 482 4.57 -6.94 -7.55
N VAL A 483 4.56 -8.07 -8.28
CA VAL A 483 5.32 -8.22 -9.55
C VAL A 483 4.99 -7.09 -10.53
N GLN A 484 3.70 -6.74 -10.69
CA GLN A 484 3.30 -5.61 -11.52
C GLN A 484 3.91 -4.29 -11.03
N HIS A 485 3.89 -4.01 -9.73
CA HIS A 485 4.40 -2.76 -9.19
C HIS A 485 5.91 -2.64 -9.39
N VAL A 486 6.66 -3.73 -9.20
CA VAL A 486 8.10 -3.78 -9.48
C VAL A 486 8.38 -3.54 -10.97
N LEU A 487 7.71 -4.26 -11.88
CA LEU A 487 7.89 -4.05 -13.32
C LEU A 487 7.51 -2.63 -13.77
N THR A 488 6.51 -2.02 -13.12
CA THR A 488 6.13 -0.61 -13.36
C THR A 488 7.23 0.36 -12.89
N ALA A 489 7.83 0.12 -11.73
CA ALA A 489 8.96 0.91 -11.23
C ALA A 489 10.19 0.78 -12.15
N MET A 490 10.51 -0.43 -12.62
CA MET A 490 11.58 -0.68 -13.57
C MET A 490 11.33 -0.01 -14.92
N ALA A 491 10.09 -0.06 -15.42
CA ALA A 491 9.66 0.65 -16.62
C ALA A 491 9.85 2.17 -16.51
N CYS A 492 9.52 2.74 -15.34
CA CYS A 492 9.76 4.14 -15.01
C CYS A 492 11.27 4.45 -15.05
N ASN A 493 12.10 3.60 -14.43
CA ASN A 493 13.56 3.76 -14.40
C ASN A 493 14.16 3.73 -15.81
N VAL A 494 13.81 2.74 -16.63
CA VAL A 494 14.26 2.60 -18.03
C VAL A 494 13.93 3.86 -18.84
N THR A 495 12.71 4.37 -18.71
CA THR A 495 12.29 5.60 -19.41
C THR A 495 13.10 6.81 -18.94
N ARG A 496 13.29 6.97 -17.63
CA ARG A 496 14.06 8.10 -17.06
C ARG A 496 15.54 8.05 -17.37
N VAL A 497 16.14 6.87 -17.40
CA VAL A 497 17.53 6.68 -17.82
C VAL A 497 17.69 7.03 -19.29
N SER A 498 16.79 6.55 -20.15
CA SER A 498 16.78 6.91 -21.57
C SER A 498 16.66 8.41 -21.78
N ASP A 499 15.74 9.08 -21.06
CA ASP A 499 15.57 10.53 -21.11
C ASP A 499 16.82 11.27 -20.60
N TRP A 500 17.43 10.79 -19.51
CA TRP A 500 18.65 11.38 -18.94
C TRP A 500 19.82 11.32 -19.92
N ILE A 501 20.08 10.14 -20.48
CA ILE A 501 21.13 9.93 -21.49
C ILE A 501 20.87 10.84 -22.71
N SER A 502 19.64 10.88 -23.19
CA SER A 502 19.25 11.72 -24.33
C SER A 502 19.35 13.21 -24.04
N SER A 503 19.06 13.63 -22.79
CA SER A 503 19.11 15.03 -22.36
C SER A 503 20.53 15.53 -22.13
N THR A 504 21.48 14.66 -21.83
CA THR A 504 22.90 15.02 -21.75
C THR A 504 23.42 15.48 -23.12
N THR A 505 22.85 14.91 -24.19
CA THR A 505 23.09 15.33 -25.59
C THR A 505 22.27 16.57 -26.00
N ARG A 506 21.20 16.90 -25.26
CA ARG A 506 20.28 18.00 -25.57
C ARG A 506 20.38 19.09 -24.50
N THR A 507 21.23 20.08 -24.76
CA THR A 507 21.42 21.31 -23.95
C THR A 507 20.15 21.70 -23.17
N ARG A 508 20.30 21.69 -21.84
CA ARG A 508 19.40 22.15 -20.76
C ARG A 508 18.12 22.81 -21.29
N ARG A 509 16.95 22.21 -20.98
CA ARG A 509 15.60 22.72 -21.32
C ARG A 509 15.60 24.25 -21.27
N ARG A 510 15.38 24.89 -22.43
CA ARG A 510 15.20 26.34 -22.53
C ARG A 510 14.18 26.75 -21.47
N THR A 511 14.59 27.65 -20.57
CA THR A 511 13.67 28.34 -19.67
C THR A 511 12.50 28.88 -20.49
N THR A 512 11.27 28.68 -20.02
CA THR A 512 10.12 29.29 -20.69
C THR A 512 10.33 30.81 -20.68
N HIS A 513 9.90 31.50 -21.74
CA HIS A 513 10.05 32.95 -21.83
C HIS A 513 9.48 33.67 -20.60
N PHE A 514 8.42 33.12 -20.00
CA PHE A 514 7.83 33.63 -18.78
C PHE A 514 8.74 33.47 -17.54
N HIS A 515 9.38 32.31 -17.36
CA HIS A 515 10.30 32.10 -16.24
C HIS A 515 11.56 32.98 -16.37
N ALA A 516 12.07 33.18 -17.59
CA ALA A 516 13.15 34.12 -17.85
C ALA A 516 12.74 35.57 -17.56
N LEU A 517 11.50 35.96 -17.88
CA LEU A 517 10.96 37.29 -17.57
C LEU A 517 10.81 37.50 -16.05
N CYS A 518 10.31 36.51 -15.32
CA CYS A 518 10.16 36.59 -13.86
C CYS A 518 11.52 36.67 -13.14
N ALA A 519 12.53 35.92 -13.60
CA ALA A 519 13.87 35.97 -13.03
C ALA A 519 14.63 37.27 -13.36
N ALA A 520 14.28 37.95 -14.46
CA ALA A 520 14.83 39.27 -14.81
C ALA A 520 14.12 40.43 -14.10
N ALA A 521 12.94 40.18 -13.52
CA ALA A 521 12.14 41.17 -12.79
C ALA A 521 12.31 41.07 -11.26
N ALA A 522 13.02 40.06 -10.76
CA ALA A 522 13.46 39.91 -9.38
C ALA A 522 14.90 40.41 -9.25
#